data_AF-A0A913WRS9-F1
#
_entry.id   AF-A0A913WRS9-F1
#
_cell.length_a   1.000
_cell.length_b   1.000
_cell.length_c   1.000
_cell.angle_alpha   90.00
_cell.angle_beta   90.00
_cell.angle_gamma   90.00
#
_symmetry.space_group_name_H-M   'P 1'
#
loop_
_entity.id
_entity.type
_entity.pdbx_description
1 polymer ?
#
loop_
_entity_poly.entity_id
_entity_poly.type
_entity_poly.pdbx_seq_one_letter_code
_entity_poly.pdbx_strand_id
1 'polypeptide(L)'
;MQREEREIIVDLLQYLTDDIIAGDMLPHLNCLTQDDKEYVLCEEKNYGYRKAAVVLIDRIQRRQYGFQQLISALIQTGCKHLVKLILMRQNGLLQSLEGY
;
A
#
# COMPACT_ATOMS: atom_id res chain seq x y z
N MET A 1 -1.84 -10.10 -9.10
CA MET A 1 -1.56 -10.23 -7.65
C MET A 1 -2.07 -11.59 -7.22
N GLN A 2 -1.28 -12.33 -6.45
CA GLN A 2 -1.59 -13.65 -5.91
C GLN A 2 -2.63 -13.52 -4.78
N ARG A 3 -3.32 -14.62 -4.47
CA ARG A 3 -4.36 -14.63 -3.43
C ARG A 3 -3.77 -14.28 -2.06
N GLU A 4 -2.61 -14.84 -1.74
CA GLU A 4 -1.89 -14.58 -0.48
C GLU A 4 -1.50 -13.10 -0.32
N GLU A 5 -0.98 -12.47 -1.37
CA GLU A 5 -0.63 -11.03 -1.38
C GLU A 5 -1.86 -10.16 -1.10
N ARG A 6 -3.03 -10.53 -1.65
CA ARG A 6 -4.29 -9.83 -1.38
C ARG A 6 -4.73 -10.00 0.05
N GLU A 7 -4.65 -11.22 0.60
CA GLU A 7 -5.02 -11.47 2.00
C GLU A 7 -4.16 -10.65 2.96
N ILE A 8 -2.85 -10.54 2.71
CA ILE A 8 -1.95 -9.69 3.51
C ILE A 8 -2.36 -8.22 3.45
N ILE A 9 -2.67 -7.71 2.25
CA ILE A 9 -3.11 -6.32 2.08
C ILE A 9 -4.43 -6.07 2.80
N VAL A 10 -5.39 -7.00 2.71
CA VAL A 10 -6.71 -6.86 3.34
C VAL A 10 -6.58 -6.89 4.86
N ASP A 11 -5.74 -7.78 5.41
CA ASP A 11 -5.48 -7.88 6.85
C ASP A 11 -4.80 -6.60 7.39
N LEU A 12 -3.86 -6.05 6.63
CA LEU A 12 -3.14 -4.82 7.00
C LEU A 12 -3.84 -3.54 6.53
N LEU A 13 -5.01 -3.64 5.89
CA LEU A 13 -5.67 -2.51 5.22
C LEU A 13 -5.89 -1.34 6.17
N GLN A 14 -6.31 -1.62 7.40
CA GLN A 14 -6.55 -0.58 8.40
C GLN A 14 -5.28 0.23 8.70
N TYR A 15 -4.15 -0.45 8.90
CA TYR A 15 -2.84 0.19 9.16
C TYR A 15 -2.35 0.96 7.93
N LEU A 16 -2.49 0.37 6.74
CA LEU A 16 -2.16 1.03 5.47
C LEU A 16 -2.96 2.32 5.32
N THR A 17 -4.27 2.30 5.58
CA THR A 17 -5.11 3.48 5.36
C THR A 17 -4.92 4.61 6.38
N ASP A 18 -4.33 4.31 7.54
CA ASP A 18 -4.10 5.29 8.60
C ASP A 18 -2.79 6.07 8.40
N ASP A 19 -1.74 5.38 7.93
CA ASP A 19 -0.39 5.94 7.78
C ASP A 19 -0.08 6.42 6.34
N ILE A 20 -0.81 5.91 5.34
CA ILE A 20 -0.52 6.24 3.93
C ILE A 20 -1.17 7.57 3.53
N ILE A 21 -0.33 8.47 3.02
CA ILE A 21 -0.76 9.64 2.26
C ILE A 21 -0.74 9.24 0.79
N ALA A 22 -1.93 9.09 0.20
CA ALA A 22 -2.06 8.55 -1.14
C ALA A 22 -1.37 9.48 -2.16
N GLY A 23 -1.55 10.79 -2.04
CA GLY A 23 -0.93 11.79 -2.92
C GLY A 23 0.60 11.69 -3.00
N ASP A 24 1.28 11.39 -1.88
CA ASP A 24 2.74 11.26 -1.81
C ASP A 24 3.23 9.96 -2.46
N MET A 25 2.39 8.91 -2.47
CA MET A 25 2.72 7.62 -3.09
C MET A 25 2.55 7.58 -4.61
N LEU A 26 1.61 8.34 -5.16
CA LEU A 26 1.31 8.35 -6.61
C LEU A 26 2.52 8.51 -7.53
N PRO A 27 3.52 9.38 -7.27
CA PRO A 27 4.71 9.47 -8.12
C PRO A 27 5.54 8.17 -8.16
N HIS A 28 5.44 7.32 -7.13
CA HIS A 28 6.18 6.07 -7.03
C HIS A 28 5.41 4.87 -7.60
N LEU A 29 4.14 5.05 -7.96
CA LEU A 29 3.26 4.02 -8.48
C LEU A 29 3.14 4.13 -10.00
N ASN A 30 4.04 3.44 -10.70
CA ASN A 30 4.09 3.38 -12.16
C ASN A 30 3.07 2.41 -12.76
N CYS A 31 2.48 1.51 -11.96
CA CYS A 31 1.41 0.64 -12.42
C CYS A 31 0.01 1.29 -12.43
N LEU A 32 -0.11 2.55 -11.98
CA LEU A 32 -1.34 3.35 -12.07
C LEU A 32 -1.28 4.28 -13.28
N THR A 33 -2.39 4.42 -14.00
CA THR A 33 -2.50 5.38 -15.09
C THR A 33 -2.65 6.80 -14.53
N GLN A 34 -2.45 7.82 -15.37
CA GLN A 34 -2.67 9.20 -14.97
C GLN A 34 -4.10 9.43 -14.44
N ASP A 35 -5.09 8.82 -15.09
CA ASP A 35 -6.50 8.85 -14.67
C ASP A 35 -6.70 8.24 -13.28
N ASP A 36 -6.08 7.08 -12.99
CA ASP A 36 -6.13 6.48 -11.66
C ASP A 36 -5.52 7.41 -10.59
N LYS A 37 -4.41 8.10 -10.93
CA LYS A 37 -3.74 9.04 -10.03
C LYS A 37 -4.61 10.27 -9.74
N GLU A 38 -5.19 10.86 -10.78
CA GLU A 38 -6.11 11.99 -10.63
C GLU A 38 -7.37 11.61 -9.83
N TYR A 39 -7.91 10.41 -10.06
CA TYR A 39 -9.04 9.91 -9.28
C TYR A 39 -8.69 9.82 -7.79
N VAL A 40 -7.54 9.26 -7.44
CA VAL A 40 -7.08 9.16 -6.05
C VAL A 40 -6.89 10.54 -5.40
N LEU A 41 -6.29 11.50 -6.13
CA LEU A 41 -6.13 12.88 -5.63
C LEU A 41 -7.47 13.58 -5.41
N CYS A 42 -8.44 13.35 -6.31
CA CYS A 42 -9.80 13.86 -6.13
C CYS A 42 -10.45 13.26 -4.89
N GLU A 43 -10.32 11.95 -4.66
CA GLU A 43 -10.85 11.30 -3.46
C GLU A 43 -10.20 11.85 -2.18
N GLU A 44 -8.88 12.12 -2.22
CA GLU A 44 -8.14 12.70 -1.10
C GLU A 44 -8.66 14.09 -0.75
N LYS A 45 -8.88 14.92 -1.77
CA LYS A 45 -9.39 16.29 -1.60
C LYS A 45 -10.84 16.34 -1.11
N ASN A 46 -11.69 15.43 -1.58
CA ASN A 46 -13.12 15.45 -1.30
C ASN A 46 -13.52 14.69 -0.04
N TYR A 47 -12.85 13.57 0.25
CA TYR A 47 -13.23 12.63 1.31
C TYR A 47 -12.11 12.38 2.33
N GLY A 48 -10.90 12.90 2.10
CA GLY A 48 -9.77 12.81 3.01
C GLY A 48 -8.83 11.64 2.74
N TYR A 49 -7.68 11.67 3.43
CA TYR A 49 -6.54 10.76 3.23
C TYR A 49 -6.92 9.27 3.35
N ARG A 50 -7.70 8.89 4.38
CA ARG A 50 -8.15 7.50 4.56
C ARG A 50 -8.92 6.96 3.36
N LYS A 51 -9.83 7.75 2.79
CA LYS A 51 -10.64 7.32 1.63
C LYS A 51 -9.75 7.15 0.40
N ALA A 52 -8.84 8.09 0.16
CA ALA A 52 -7.88 8.02 -0.91
C ALA A 52 -6.96 6.78 -0.80
N ALA A 53 -6.48 6.47 0.41
CA ALA A 53 -5.67 5.29 0.65
C ALA A 53 -6.43 3.99 0.34
N VAL A 54 -7.70 3.87 0.76
CA VAL A 54 -8.54 2.70 0.40
C VAL A 54 -8.65 2.54 -1.11
N VAL A 55 -8.94 3.63 -1.81
CA VAL A 55 -9.09 3.67 -3.28
C VAL A 55 -7.77 3.29 -3.96
N LEU A 56 -6.66 3.86 -3.49
CA LEU A 56 -5.32 3.56 -3.99
C LEU A 56 -5.02 2.06 -3.89
N ILE A 57 -5.26 1.48 -2.73
CA ILE A 57 -5.01 0.06 -2.47
C ILE A 57 -5.91 -0.84 -3.34
N ASP A 58 -7.20 -0.51 -3.51
CA ASP A 58 -8.09 -1.23 -4.43
C ASP A 58 -7.58 -1.19 -5.89
N ARG A 59 -7.14 -0.02 -6.36
CA ARG A 59 -6.59 0.14 -7.71
C ARG A 59 -5.32 -0.69 -7.89
N ILE A 60 -4.40 -0.63 -6.94
CA ILE A 60 -3.14 -1.40 -6.96
C ILE A 60 -3.41 -2.91 -7.01
N GLN A 61 -4.37 -3.41 -6.24
CA GLN A 61 -4.72 -4.84 -6.21
C GLN A 61 -5.22 -5.40 -7.55
N ARG A 62 -5.71 -4.52 -8.43
CA ARG A 62 -6.21 -4.86 -9.78
C ARG A 62 -5.12 -4.80 -10.85
N ARG A 63 -3.94 -4.25 -10.55
CA ARG A 63 -2.83 -4.07 -11.50
C ARG A 63 -1.79 -5.18 -11.37
N GLN A 64 -1.11 -5.48 -12.47
CA GLN A 64 0.05 -6.38 -12.47
C GLN A 64 1.20 -5.71 -11.71
N TYR A 65 1.94 -6.49 -10.91
CA TYR A 65 3.02 -6.00 -10.05
C TYR A 65 2.60 -4.98 -8.99
N GLY A 66 1.29 -4.85 -8.70
CA GLY A 66 0.79 -3.91 -7.71
C GLY A 66 1.39 -4.09 -6.30
N PHE A 67 1.60 -5.33 -5.88
CA PHE A 67 2.18 -5.63 -4.55
C PHE A 67 3.61 -5.09 -4.41
N GLN A 68 4.47 -5.40 -5.38
CA GLN A 68 5.87 -4.93 -5.37
C GLN A 68 5.97 -3.41 -5.46
N GLN A 69 5.11 -2.78 -6.26
CA GLN A 69 5.08 -1.32 -6.36
C GLN A 69 4.52 -0.66 -5.09
N LEU A 70 3.55 -1.27 -4.42
CA LEU A 70 3.09 -0.82 -3.11
C LEU A 70 4.22 -0.83 -2.09
N ILE A 71 4.96 -1.94 -1.99
CA ILE A 71 6.13 -2.04 -1.11
C ILE A 71 7.17 -0.98 -1.47
N SER A 72 7.47 -0.82 -2.76
CA SER A 72 8.44 0.19 -3.21
C SER A 72 7.99 1.60 -2.85
N ALA A 73 6.71 1.94 -3.07
CA ALA A 73 6.15 3.24 -2.70
C ALA A 73 6.23 3.46 -1.18
N LEU A 74 5.85 2.47 -0.36
CA LEU A 74 5.96 2.54 1.10
C LEU A 74 7.40 2.77 1.60
N ILE A 75 8.40 2.22 0.92
CA ILE A 75 9.81 2.48 1.26
C ILE A 75 10.18 3.93 0.94
N GLN A 76 9.75 4.43 -0.22
CA GLN A 76 10.07 5.77 -0.71
C GLN A 76 9.40 6.87 0.12
N THR A 77 8.15 6.66 0.54
CA THR A 77 7.41 7.61 1.39
C THR A 77 7.79 7.53 2.87
N GLY A 78 8.75 6.67 3.25
CA GLY A 78 9.22 6.55 4.63
C GLY A 78 8.37 5.63 5.53
N CYS A 79 7.33 4.98 5.00
CA CYS A 79 6.46 4.04 5.71
C CYS A 79 7.10 2.65 5.88
N LYS A 80 8.38 2.59 6.27
CA LYS A 80 9.15 1.33 6.41
C LYS A 80 8.56 0.36 7.43
N HIS A 81 7.84 0.86 8.42
CA HIS A 81 7.17 0.05 9.44
C HIS A 81 6.04 -0.79 8.82
N LEU A 82 5.24 -0.24 7.88
CA LEU A 82 4.23 -0.98 7.14
C LEU A 82 4.86 -2.05 6.24
N VAL A 83 5.98 -1.73 5.59
CA VAL A 83 6.74 -2.72 4.80
C VAL A 83 7.18 -3.89 5.67
N LYS A 84 7.69 -3.61 6.87
CA LYS A 84 8.06 -4.65 7.84
C LYS A 84 6.87 -5.53 8.20
N LEU A 85 5.69 -4.95 8.47
CA LEU A 85 4.47 -5.72 8.75
C LEU A 85 4.06 -6.61 7.57
N ILE A 86 4.08 -6.07 6.35
CA ILE A 86 3.76 -6.84 5.12
C ILE A 86 4.73 -8.02 4.96
N LEU A 87 6.03 -7.78 5.07
CA LEU A 87 7.05 -8.82 4.92
C LEU A 87 6.97 -9.87 6.03
N MET A 88 6.73 -9.46 7.29
CA MET A 88 6.53 -10.38 8.40
C MET A 88 5.32 -11.29 8.14
N ARG A 89 4.22 -10.72 7.63
CA ARG A 89 3.00 -11.47 7.32
C ARG A 89 3.17 -12.38 6.12
N GLN A 90 3.92 -11.94 5.09
CA GLN A 90 4.26 -12.72 3.89
C GLN A 90 5.17 -13.91 4.19
N ASN A 91 6.20 -13.72 5.03
CA ASN A 91 7.15 -14.77 5.36
C ASN A 91 6.65 -15.74 6.45
N GLY A 92 5.51 -15.45 7.09
CA GLY A 92 5.00 -16.24 8.23
C GLY A 92 5.89 -16.18 9.48
N LEU A 93 6.91 -15.32 9.49
CA LEU A 93 7.91 -15.19 10.56
C LEU A 93 7.40 -14.26 11.67
N LEU A 94 6.46 -14.76 12.47
CA LEU A 94 6.25 -14.27 13.84
C LEU A 94 7.13 -15.02 14.86
N GLN A 95 8.23 -15.63 14.41
CA GLN A 95 9.26 -16.16 15.30
C GLN A 95 10.64 -15.67 14.84
N SER A 96 11.37 -15.02 15.75
CA SER A 96 12.82 -14.77 15.69
C SER A 96 13.35 -13.48 15.06
N LEU A 97 12.76 -12.31 15.34
CA LEU A 97 13.47 -11.03 15.13
C LEU A 97 13.33 -10.07 16.33
N GLU A 98 13.44 -10.62 17.55
CA GLU A 98 14.10 -9.91 18.65
C GLU A 98 15.44 -10.62 18.89
N GLY A 99 16.52 -10.05 18.37
CA GLY A 99 17.85 -10.62 18.49
C GLY A 99 18.79 -10.10 17.43
N TYR A 100 19.07 -8.80 17.45
CA TYR A 100 20.39 -8.22 17.15
C TYR A 100 20.41 -6.76 17.60
#